data_AF-A0A833S2Z6-F1
#
_entry.id   AF-A0A833S2Z6-F1
#
_cell.length_a   1.000
_cell.length_b   1.000
_cell.length_c   1.000
_cell.angle_alpha   90.00
_cell.angle_beta   90.00
_cell.angle_gamma   90.00
#
_symmetry.space_group_name_H-M   'P 1'
#
loop_
_entity.id
_entity.type
_entity.pdbx_description
1 polymer ?
#
loop_
_entity_poly.entity_id
_entity_poly.type
_entity_poly.pdbx_seq_one_letter_code
_entity_poly.pdbx_strand_id
1 'polypeptide(L)'
;MSLRQFFQVLLKRAGSIMYATSFTFVNQPETNKPTANDKLQFEPVDVKKLTPEYMIQQSTIDAVNSATQSLTIACTTIMKTSNEYKALLNELITLSRETLEFNVTDSHWDMIVELRSQVQSKKEMLTKLTGYVEYVHKMAVAASELSYLSGMDNLSFTLTKRIDDALKIIKEEVNYIMLLEQEYCDVQKECIENCKYNEINNTIKQTDSF
;
A
#
# COMPACT_ATOMS: atom_id res chain seq x y z
N MET A 1 -7.17 1.83 -43.58
CA MET A 1 -6.77 3.23 -43.38
C MET A 1 -7.76 3.92 -42.45
N SER A 2 -7.49 4.03 -41.14
CA SER A 2 -8.30 4.87 -40.22
C SER A 2 -7.65 5.03 -38.83
N LEU A 3 -6.33 5.27 -38.74
CA LEU A 3 -5.67 5.49 -37.44
C LEU A 3 -4.60 6.60 -37.46
N ARG A 4 -4.33 7.22 -38.62
CA ARG A 4 -3.33 8.29 -38.75
C ARG A 4 -3.88 9.70 -38.55
N GLN A 5 -5.20 9.89 -38.54
CA GLN A 5 -5.80 11.23 -38.43
C GLN A 5 -6.10 11.70 -36.99
N PHE A 6 -6.12 10.80 -36.01
CA PHE A 6 -6.35 11.18 -34.61
C PHE A 6 -5.11 11.78 -33.92
N PHE A 7 -3.90 11.37 -34.32
CA PHE A 7 -2.66 11.87 -33.71
C PHE A 7 -2.25 13.27 -34.19
N GLN A 8 -2.71 13.71 -35.36
CA GLN A 8 -2.36 15.04 -35.87
C GLN A 8 -3.19 16.19 -35.28
N VAL A 9 -4.30 15.88 -34.60
CA VAL A 9 -5.14 16.90 -33.94
C VAL A 9 -4.61 17.26 -32.54
N LEU A 10 -3.97 16.32 -31.85
CA LEU A 10 -3.41 16.57 -30.51
C LEU A 10 -2.11 17.38 -30.52
N LEU A 11 -1.32 17.33 -31.59
CA LEU A 11 -0.05 18.07 -31.66
C LEU A 11 -0.17 19.56 -32.05
N LYS A 12 -1.31 20.01 -32.59
CA LYS A 12 -1.49 21.41 -33.02
C LYS A 12 -1.97 22.36 -31.92
N ARG A 13 -2.07 21.89 -30.66
CA ARG A 13 -2.49 22.73 -29.52
C ARG A 13 -1.44 22.82 -28.41
N ALA A 14 -0.16 22.65 -28.75
CA ALA A 14 0.94 23.00 -27.87
C ALA A 14 1.17 24.53 -27.91
N GLY A 15 0.29 25.28 -27.24
CA GLY A 15 0.61 26.63 -26.81
C GLY A 15 1.66 26.56 -25.70
N SER A 16 2.68 27.40 -25.80
CA SER A 16 3.81 27.49 -24.86
C SER A 16 3.35 27.49 -23.40
N ILE A 17 3.73 26.44 -22.66
CA ILE A 17 3.58 26.40 -21.20
C ILE A 17 4.75 27.20 -20.63
N MET A 18 4.52 28.49 -20.33
CA MET A 18 5.41 29.23 -19.45
C MET A 18 5.30 28.64 -18.05
N TYR A 19 6.42 28.25 -17.46
CA TYR A 19 6.48 27.97 -16.03
C TYR A 19 6.22 29.29 -15.28
N ALA A 20 4.97 29.49 -14.86
CA ALA A 20 4.64 30.52 -13.89
C ALA A 20 5.06 29.99 -12.51
N THR A 21 6.14 30.56 -11.96
CA THR A 21 6.44 30.47 -10.54
C THR A 21 5.32 31.17 -9.78
N SER A 22 4.32 30.41 -9.34
CA SER A 22 3.24 30.92 -8.50
C SER A 22 3.77 31.19 -7.11
N PHE A 23 4.07 32.45 -6.81
CA PHE A 23 4.17 32.92 -5.42
C PHE A 23 2.75 32.87 -4.84
N THR A 24 2.47 31.92 -3.95
CA THR A 24 1.21 31.90 -3.20
C THR A 24 1.26 33.00 -2.14
N PHE A 25 0.66 34.15 -2.42
CA PHE A 25 0.33 35.12 -1.38
C PHE A 25 -0.78 34.53 -0.51
N VAL A 26 -0.44 34.25 0.75
CA VAL A 26 -1.40 33.94 1.81
C VAL A 26 -2.30 35.17 2.01
N ASN A 27 -3.61 34.93 2.11
CA ASN A 27 -4.65 35.92 2.36
C ASN A 27 -4.21 36.95 3.41
N GLN A 28 -4.15 38.22 3.00
CA GLN A 28 -3.93 39.35 3.89
C GLN A 28 -5.23 39.59 4.68
N PRO A 29 -5.22 39.51 6.03
CA PRO A 29 -6.39 39.90 6.80
C PRO A 29 -6.62 41.41 6.61
N GLU A 30 -7.89 41.83 6.63
CA GLU A 30 -8.30 43.20 6.36
C GLU A 30 -7.45 44.23 7.14
N THR A 31 -6.74 45.07 6.39
CA THR A 31 -5.92 46.13 6.96
C THR A 31 -6.81 47.28 7.43
N ASN A 32 -6.96 47.42 8.74
CA ASN A 32 -7.33 48.70 9.34
C ASN A 32 -6.32 49.76 8.85
N LYS A 33 -6.83 50.92 8.40
CA LYS A 33 -6.00 52.03 7.90
C LYS A 33 -4.94 52.40 8.97
N PRO A 34 -3.64 52.36 8.66
CA PRO A 34 -2.61 52.76 9.61
C PRO A 34 -2.74 54.26 9.92
N THR A 35 -2.64 54.62 11.19
CA THR A 35 -2.62 56.03 11.61
C THR A 35 -1.18 56.54 11.53
N ALA A 36 -0.96 57.84 11.30
CA ALA A 36 0.36 58.44 11.06
C ALA A 36 1.41 58.23 12.17
N ASN A 37 1.03 57.64 13.31
CA ASN A 37 1.92 57.29 14.43
C ASN A 37 2.27 55.80 14.53
N ASP A 38 1.73 54.95 13.66
CA ASP A 38 2.08 53.53 13.61
C ASP A 38 3.47 53.39 12.97
N LYS A 39 4.51 53.46 13.80
CA LYS A 39 5.86 53.04 13.38
C LYS A 39 5.74 51.60 12.92
N LEU A 40 5.88 51.38 11.61
CA LEU A 40 5.99 50.06 10.99
C LEU A 40 7.15 49.32 11.67
N GLN A 41 6.84 48.48 12.64
CA GLN A 41 7.78 47.49 13.15
C GLN A 41 7.82 46.38 12.12
N PHE A 42 8.59 46.58 11.07
CA PHE A 42 9.00 45.47 10.24
C PHE A 42 9.92 44.60 11.11
N GLU A 43 9.45 43.42 11.50
CA GLU A 43 10.37 42.35 11.85
C GLU A 43 11.30 42.20 10.64
N PRO A 44 12.62 42.38 10.80
CA PRO A 44 13.54 42.24 9.69
C PRO A 44 13.34 40.85 9.12
N VAL A 45 13.00 40.77 7.82
CA VAL A 45 12.91 39.51 7.09
C VAL A 45 14.22 38.78 7.35
N ASP A 46 14.13 37.59 7.94
CA ASP A 46 15.31 36.80 8.27
C ASP A 46 16.00 36.39 6.96
N VAL A 47 16.99 37.18 6.56
CA VAL A 47 17.67 37.07 5.26
C VAL A 47 18.32 35.69 5.10
N LYS A 48 18.58 34.99 6.22
CA LYS A 48 19.08 33.60 6.22
C LYS A 48 18.04 32.58 5.73
N LYS A 49 16.74 32.89 5.81
CA LYS A 49 15.65 32.03 5.30
C LYS A 49 15.41 32.21 3.79
N LEU A 50 16.07 33.16 3.15
CA LEU A 50 15.97 33.42 1.71
C LEU A 50 17.16 32.85 0.92
N THR A 51 18.05 32.10 1.57
CA THR A 51 19.17 31.46 0.86
C THR A 51 18.69 30.22 0.10
N PRO A 52 19.24 29.93 -1.09
CA PRO A 52 18.96 28.71 -1.81
C PRO A 52 19.18 27.45 -0.97
N GLU A 53 20.21 27.45 -0.12
CA GLU A 53 20.54 26.34 0.78
C GLU A 53 19.41 26.08 1.79
N TYR A 54 18.85 27.14 2.39
CA TYR A 54 17.74 27.01 3.32
C TYR A 54 16.48 26.50 2.60
N MET A 55 16.21 26.99 1.39
CA MET A 55 15.08 26.52 0.59
C MET A 55 15.21 25.03 0.21
N ILE A 56 16.42 24.58 -0.14
CA ILE A 56 16.72 23.17 -0.41
C ILE A 56 16.48 22.34 0.85
N GLN A 57 17.02 22.77 2.01
CA GLN A 57 16.81 22.07 3.27
C GLN A 57 15.33 21.97 3.65
N GLN A 58 14.55 23.04 3.47
CA GLN A 58 13.12 23.03 3.75
C GLN A 58 12.36 22.07 2.82
N SER A 59 12.66 22.11 1.51
CA SER A 59 12.07 21.17 0.56
C SER A 59 12.42 19.72 0.89
N THR A 60 13.63 19.46 1.36
CA THR A 60 14.09 18.14 1.78
C THR A 60 13.33 17.66 3.03
N ILE A 61 13.10 18.54 4.01
CA ILE A 61 12.26 18.24 5.19
C ILE A 61 10.86 17.81 4.76
N ASP A 62 10.24 18.54 3.82
CA ASP A 62 8.90 18.24 3.34
C ASP A 62 8.83 16.88 2.62
N ALA A 63 9.86 16.56 1.84
CA ALA A 63 10.00 15.25 1.18
C ALA A 63 10.15 14.11 2.21
N VAL A 64 10.98 14.28 3.24
CA VAL A 64 11.16 13.31 4.33
C VAL A 64 9.86 13.08 5.11
N ASN A 65 9.12 14.15 5.39
CA ASN A 65 7.85 14.08 6.10
C ASN A 65 6.81 13.30 5.28
N SER A 66 6.70 13.62 3.98
CA SER A 66 5.79 12.93 3.05
C SER A 66 6.14 11.44 2.91
N ALA A 67 7.43 11.12 2.80
CA ALA A 67 7.94 9.75 2.78
C ALA A 67 7.60 8.99 4.06
N THR A 68 7.88 9.60 5.22
CA THR A 68 7.59 9.02 6.54
C THR A 68 6.10 8.72 6.71
N GLN A 69 5.24 9.67 6.33
CA GLN A 69 3.79 9.51 6.45
C GLN A 69 3.30 8.38 5.53
N SER A 70 3.78 8.34 4.29
CA SER A 70 3.42 7.29 3.34
C SER A 70 3.88 5.91 3.82
N LEU A 71 5.08 5.81 4.39
CA LEU A 71 5.60 4.56 4.96
C LEU A 71 4.77 4.08 6.15
N THR A 72 4.39 5.00 7.03
CA THR A 72 3.52 4.72 8.18
C THR A 72 2.16 4.19 7.72
N ILE A 73 1.52 4.88 6.77
CA ILE A 73 0.22 4.47 6.23
C ILE A 73 0.34 3.10 5.54
N ALA A 74 1.38 2.89 4.74
CA ALA A 74 1.57 1.63 4.03
C ALA A 74 1.76 0.46 5.01
N CYS A 75 2.63 0.63 6.01
CA CYS A 75 2.91 -0.39 7.02
C CYS A 75 1.66 -0.72 7.84
N THR A 76 0.98 0.30 8.38
CA THR A 76 -0.24 0.09 9.18
C THR A 76 -1.37 -0.55 8.37
N THR A 77 -1.52 -0.17 7.10
CA THR A 77 -2.53 -0.76 6.21
C THR A 77 -2.21 -2.21 5.90
N ILE A 78 -0.95 -2.54 5.59
CA ILE A 78 -0.51 -3.93 5.39
C ILE A 78 -0.79 -4.75 6.63
N MET A 79 -0.37 -4.31 7.82
CA MET A 79 -0.61 -5.05 9.07
C MET A 79 -2.09 -5.30 9.32
N LYS A 80 -2.95 -4.31 9.06
CA LYS A 80 -4.39 -4.47 9.23
C LYS A 80 -4.95 -5.49 8.24
N THR A 81 -4.68 -5.30 6.94
CA THR A 81 -5.20 -6.18 5.89
C THR A 81 -4.63 -7.59 6.01
N SER A 82 -3.37 -7.75 6.43
CA SER A 82 -2.74 -9.05 6.64
C SER A 82 -3.41 -9.79 7.79
N ASN A 83 -3.72 -9.13 8.90
CA ASN A 83 -4.42 -9.74 10.03
C ASN A 83 -5.84 -10.19 9.66
N GLU A 84 -6.58 -9.35 8.93
CA GLU A 84 -7.90 -9.73 8.42
C GLU A 84 -7.83 -10.91 7.46
N TYR A 85 -6.86 -10.91 6.53
CA TYR A 85 -6.62 -12.01 5.60
C TYR A 85 -6.29 -13.31 6.33
N LYS A 86 -5.39 -13.25 7.31
CA LYS A 86 -4.97 -14.40 8.12
C LYS A 86 -6.13 -14.99 8.91
N ALA A 87 -7.00 -14.16 9.48
CA ALA A 87 -8.18 -14.63 10.19
C ALA A 87 -9.13 -15.41 9.27
N LEU A 88 -9.46 -14.83 8.11
CA LEU A 88 -10.33 -15.47 7.12
C LEU A 88 -9.72 -16.77 6.56
N LEU A 89 -8.40 -16.78 6.32
CA LEU A 89 -7.72 -17.96 5.80
C LEU A 89 -7.67 -19.09 6.85
N ASN A 90 -7.44 -18.80 8.13
CA ASN A 90 -7.51 -19.78 9.20
C ASN A 90 -8.92 -20.38 9.35
N GLU A 91 -9.96 -19.53 9.27
CA GLU A 91 -11.35 -19.99 9.31
C GLU A 91 -11.66 -20.91 8.13
N LEU A 92 -11.22 -20.53 6.94
CA LEU A 92 -11.37 -21.32 5.73
C LEU A 92 -10.61 -22.67 5.80
N ILE A 93 -9.39 -22.68 6.37
CA ILE A 93 -8.63 -23.91 6.64
C ILE A 93 -9.43 -24.83 7.57
N THR A 94 -9.96 -24.27 8.66
CA THR A 94 -10.73 -25.03 9.67
C THR A 94 -11.97 -25.65 9.05
N LEU A 95 -12.79 -24.86 8.35
CA LEU A 95 -13.99 -25.36 7.67
C LEU A 95 -13.66 -26.39 6.59
N SER A 96 -12.54 -26.24 5.90
CA SER A 96 -12.09 -27.22 4.90
C SER A 96 -11.68 -28.54 5.56
N ARG A 97 -10.99 -28.50 6.71
CA ARG A 97 -10.66 -29.71 7.49
C ARG A 97 -11.90 -30.43 7.99
N GLU A 98 -12.92 -29.71 8.42
CA GLU A 98 -14.19 -30.32 8.86
C GLU A 98 -14.85 -31.17 7.76
N THR A 99 -14.63 -30.83 6.48
CA THR A 99 -15.11 -31.65 5.35
C THR A 99 -14.40 -33.00 5.20
N LEU A 100 -13.19 -33.13 5.77
CA LEU A 100 -12.44 -34.38 5.78
C LEU A 100 -12.90 -35.32 6.90
N GLU A 101 -13.27 -34.75 8.05
CA GLU A 101 -13.62 -35.49 9.26
C GLU A 101 -15.11 -35.86 9.32
N PHE A 102 -15.97 -35.01 8.76
CA PHE A 102 -17.42 -35.13 8.90
C PHE A 102 -18.14 -35.10 7.56
N ASN A 103 -19.34 -35.71 7.52
CA ASN A 103 -20.25 -35.52 6.40
C ASN A 103 -20.94 -34.17 6.54
N VAL A 104 -20.44 -33.18 5.80
CA VAL A 104 -20.88 -31.78 5.89
C VAL A 104 -22.15 -31.52 5.07
N THR A 105 -22.91 -30.49 5.47
CA THR A 105 -24.17 -30.10 4.80
C THR A 105 -23.93 -29.13 3.65
N ASP A 106 -24.93 -28.95 2.78
CA ASP A 106 -24.86 -27.95 1.69
C ASP A 106 -24.58 -26.52 2.20
N SER A 107 -25.15 -26.16 3.36
CA SER A 107 -24.89 -24.87 4.00
C SER A 107 -23.42 -24.68 4.39
N HIS A 108 -22.71 -25.76 4.69
CA HIS A 108 -21.27 -25.72 5.00
C HIS A 108 -20.45 -25.39 3.75
N TRP A 109 -20.83 -25.99 2.62
CA TRP A 109 -20.22 -25.69 1.33
C TRP A 109 -20.46 -24.25 0.90
N ASP A 110 -21.66 -23.71 1.13
CA ASP A 110 -21.97 -22.30 0.88
C ASP A 110 -21.06 -21.37 1.71
N MET A 111 -20.84 -21.68 3.00
CA MET A 111 -19.92 -20.93 3.86
C MET A 111 -18.47 -20.97 3.33
N ILE A 112 -18.00 -22.14 2.87
CA ILE A 112 -16.68 -22.29 2.26
C ILE A 112 -16.56 -21.42 1.00
N VAL A 113 -17.59 -21.41 0.15
CA VAL A 113 -17.59 -20.60 -1.08
C VAL A 113 -17.55 -19.11 -0.76
N GLU A 114 -18.35 -18.66 0.20
CA GLU A 114 -18.36 -17.26 0.64
C GLU A 114 -17.00 -16.84 1.23
N LEU A 115 -16.42 -17.65 2.13
CA LEU A 115 -15.11 -17.36 2.70
C LEU A 115 -14.00 -17.35 1.65
N ARG A 116 -14.03 -18.23 0.65
CA ARG A 116 -13.09 -18.19 -0.49
C ARG A 116 -13.17 -16.85 -1.23
N SER A 117 -14.37 -16.32 -1.44
CA SER A 117 -14.58 -15.01 -2.04
C SER A 117 -13.94 -13.89 -1.20
N GLN A 118 -14.17 -13.90 0.10
CA GLN A 118 -13.60 -12.91 1.02
C GLN A 118 -12.07 -12.99 1.11
N VAL A 119 -11.51 -14.21 1.22
CA VAL A 119 -10.07 -14.47 1.19
C VAL A 119 -9.46 -13.94 -0.11
N GLN A 120 -10.07 -14.23 -1.26
CA GLN A 120 -9.59 -13.77 -2.56
C GLN A 120 -9.59 -12.23 -2.65
N SER A 121 -10.68 -11.58 -2.22
CA SER A 121 -10.77 -10.11 -2.18
C SER A 121 -9.66 -9.48 -1.33
N LYS A 122 -9.38 -10.05 -0.16
CA LYS A 122 -8.29 -9.59 0.72
C LYS A 122 -6.91 -9.88 0.14
N LYS A 123 -6.72 -11.00 -0.54
CA LYS A 123 -5.48 -11.34 -1.25
C LYS A 123 -5.15 -10.29 -2.32
N GLU A 124 -6.12 -9.93 -3.14
CA GLU A 124 -5.95 -8.91 -4.17
C GLU A 124 -5.61 -7.53 -3.58
N MET A 125 -6.22 -7.17 -2.45
CA MET A 125 -5.90 -5.96 -1.72
C MET A 125 -4.44 -5.97 -1.22
N LEU A 126 -3.99 -7.09 -0.64
CA LEU A 126 -2.60 -7.26 -0.22
C LEU A 126 -1.62 -7.16 -1.39
N THR A 127 -1.91 -7.81 -2.52
CA THR A 127 -1.06 -7.72 -3.72
C THR A 127 -0.89 -6.27 -4.19
N LYS A 128 -1.99 -5.50 -4.22
CA LYS A 128 -1.95 -4.07 -4.57
C LYS A 128 -1.14 -3.26 -3.56
N LEU A 129 -1.31 -3.52 -2.26
CA LEU A 129 -0.57 -2.84 -1.19
C LEU A 129 0.93 -3.15 -1.22
N THR A 130 1.33 -4.39 -1.54
CA THR A 130 2.74 -4.75 -1.72
C THR A 130 3.36 -3.94 -2.86
N GLY A 131 2.68 -3.83 -4.00
CA GLY A 131 3.13 -2.96 -5.09
C GLY A 131 3.23 -1.49 -4.68
N TYR A 132 2.26 -0.98 -3.91
CA TYR A 132 2.33 0.38 -3.36
C TYR A 132 3.54 0.60 -2.45
N VAL A 133 3.85 -0.35 -1.56
CA VAL A 133 5.02 -0.29 -0.67
C VAL A 133 6.32 -0.19 -1.44
N GLU A 134 6.47 -0.88 -2.57
CA GLU A 134 7.69 -0.80 -3.38
C GLU A 134 7.98 0.64 -3.85
N TYR A 135 6.95 1.41 -4.19
CA TYR A 135 7.10 2.81 -4.59
C TYR A 135 7.32 3.73 -3.39
N VAL A 136 6.62 3.48 -2.27
CA VAL A 136 6.86 4.23 -1.03
C VAL A 136 8.29 4.03 -0.54
N HIS A 137 8.83 2.81 -0.64
CA HIS A 137 10.23 2.51 -0.32
C HIS A 137 11.18 3.31 -1.21
N LYS A 138 11.00 3.29 -2.54
CA LYS A 138 11.82 4.09 -3.47
C LYS A 138 11.77 5.59 -3.15
N MET A 139 10.58 6.10 -2.84
CA MET A 139 10.39 7.50 -2.44
C MET A 139 11.13 7.83 -1.14
N ALA A 140 11.06 6.95 -0.14
CA ALA A 140 11.72 7.15 1.13
C ALA A 140 13.25 7.07 1.03
N VAL A 141 13.79 6.16 0.21
CA VAL A 141 15.23 6.10 -0.08
C VAL A 141 15.70 7.40 -0.72
N ALA A 142 15.01 7.87 -1.77
CA ALA A 142 15.36 9.13 -2.42
C ALA A 142 15.29 10.33 -1.45
N ALA A 143 14.27 10.41 -0.58
CA ALA A 143 14.17 11.46 0.43
C ALA A 143 15.31 11.38 1.48
N SER A 144 15.76 10.17 1.82
CA SER A 144 16.91 9.96 2.70
C SER A 144 18.21 10.43 2.05
N GLU A 145 18.42 10.13 0.77
CA GLU A 145 19.58 10.60 0.00
C GLU A 145 19.60 12.11 -0.14
N LEU A 146 18.45 12.74 -0.43
CA LEU A 146 18.33 14.21 -0.46
C LEU A 146 18.67 14.84 0.89
N SER A 147 18.28 14.20 1.98
CA SER A 147 18.64 14.63 3.35
C SER A 147 20.14 14.65 3.57
N TYR A 148 20.82 13.60 3.15
CA TYR A 148 22.28 13.53 3.22
C TYR A 148 22.93 14.63 2.37
N LEU A 149 22.51 14.78 1.10
CA LEU A 149 23.07 15.80 0.19
C LEU A 149 22.80 17.25 0.65
N SER A 150 21.75 17.47 1.44
CA SER A 150 21.40 18.78 2.02
C SER A 150 22.14 19.08 3.33
N GLY A 151 23.06 18.21 3.76
CA GLY A 151 23.80 18.32 5.03
C GLY A 151 22.95 17.99 6.26
N MET A 152 21.88 17.21 6.07
CA MET A 152 20.92 16.83 7.12
C MET A 152 21.08 15.35 7.50
N ASP A 153 22.31 14.96 7.83
CA ASP A 153 22.70 13.56 8.07
C ASP A 153 21.80 12.87 9.11
N ASN A 154 21.46 13.56 10.20
CA ASN A 154 20.57 13.02 11.24
C ASN A 154 19.20 12.62 10.68
N LEU A 155 18.63 13.40 9.74
CA LEU A 155 17.36 13.05 9.10
C LEU A 155 17.52 11.85 8.17
N SER A 156 18.61 11.79 7.40
CA SER A 156 18.94 10.65 6.55
C SER A 156 19.03 9.36 7.38
N PHE A 157 19.85 9.34 8.44
CA PHE A 157 19.98 8.18 9.32
C PHE A 157 18.66 7.77 9.95
N THR A 158 17.86 8.74 10.43
CA THR A 158 16.56 8.46 11.03
C THR A 158 15.59 7.85 10.03
N LEU A 159 15.51 8.39 8.81
CA LEU A 159 14.61 7.89 7.78
C LEU A 159 15.04 6.50 7.29
N THR A 160 16.33 6.28 7.05
CA THR A 160 16.86 4.96 6.67
C THR A 160 16.50 3.89 7.69
N LYS A 161 16.69 4.18 8.99
CA LYS A 161 16.30 3.24 10.05
C LYS A 161 14.80 2.93 10.02
N ARG A 162 13.95 3.95 9.82
CA ARG A 162 12.50 3.75 9.69
C ARG A 162 12.12 2.88 8.48
N ILE A 163 12.82 3.05 7.35
CA ILE A 163 12.64 2.22 6.16
C ILE A 163 12.96 0.76 6.52
N ASP A 164 14.12 0.50 7.13
CA ASP A 164 14.54 -0.85 7.50
C ASP A 164 13.56 -1.52 8.46
N ASP A 165 13.14 -0.79 9.51
CA ASP A 165 12.17 -1.28 10.49
C ASP A 165 10.83 -1.63 9.82
N ALA A 166 10.30 -0.77 8.95
CA ALA A 166 9.04 -0.99 8.26
C ALA A 166 9.12 -2.18 7.27
N LEU A 167 10.19 -2.28 6.48
CA LEU A 167 10.39 -3.38 5.54
C LEU A 167 10.54 -4.71 6.26
N LYS A 168 11.21 -4.73 7.42
CA LYS A 168 11.32 -5.93 8.24
C LYS A 168 9.94 -6.43 8.69
N ILE A 169 9.10 -5.55 9.24
CA ILE A 169 7.73 -5.88 9.68
C ILE A 169 6.91 -6.42 8.50
N ILE A 170 6.93 -5.73 7.36
CA ILE A 170 6.18 -6.15 6.17
C ILE A 170 6.66 -7.53 5.68
N LYS A 171 7.96 -7.79 5.70
CA LYS A 171 8.53 -9.09 5.30
C LYS A 171 8.11 -10.22 6.23
N GLU A 172 8.10 -9.99 7.53
CA GLU A 172 7.63 -10.98 8.53
C GLU A 172 6.16 -11.34 8.29
N GLU A 173 5.31 -10.34 8.02
CA GLU A 173 3.90 -10.53 7.70
C GLU A 173 3.67 -11.33 6.42
N VAL A 174 4.41 -11.01 5.35
CA VAL A 174 4.33 -11.74 4.07
C VAL A 174 4.78 -13.19 4.23
N ASN A 175 5.88 -13.43 4.95
CA ASN A 175 6.38 -14.79 5.19
C ASN A 175 5.35 -15.65 5.95
N TYR A 176 4.71 -15.07 6.97
CA TYR A 176 3.71 -15.80 7.73
C TYR A 176 2.47 -16.13 6.89
N ILE A 177 2.02 -15.18 6.05
CA ILE A 177 0.95 -15.43 5.07
C ILE A 177 1.33 -16.57 4.12
N MET A 178 2.56 -16.60 3.60
CA MET A 178 3.00 -17.67 2.70
C MET A 178 2.91 -19.06 3.36
N LEU A 179 3.28 -19.17 4.63
CA LEU A 179 3.15 -20.44 5.38
C LEU A 179 1.68 -20.86 5.52
N LEU A 180 0.80 -19.91 5.81
CA LEU A 180 -0.63 -20.18 5.97
C LEU A 180 -1.30 -20.54 4.63
N GLU A 181 -0.91 -19.90 3.54
CA GLU A 181 -1.37 -20.27 2.19
C GLU A 181 -0.90 -21.68 1.80
N GLN A 182 0.31 -22.06 2.19
CA GLN A 182 0.83 -23.40 1.97
C GLN A 182 0.02 -24.44 2.75
N GLU A 183 -0.27 -24.20 4.03
CA GLU A 183 -1.14 -25.06 4.83
C GLU A 183 -2.52 -25.23 4.19
N TYR A 184 -3.11 -24.13 3.72
CA TYR A 184 -4.39 -24.19 3.01
C TYR A 184 -4.33 -25.03 1.74
N CYS A 185 -3.27 -24.86 0.93
CA CYS A 185 -3.06 -25.69 -0.26
C CYS A 185 -2.97 -27.18 0.07
N ASP A 186 -2.33 -27.53 1.18
CA ASP A 186 -2.16 -28.93 1.58
C ASP A 186 -3.48 -29.54 2.06
N VAL A 187 -4.28 -28.80 2.84
CA VAL A 187 -5.65 -29.22 3.20
C VAL A 187 -6.52 -29.40 1.97
N GLN A 188 -6.47 -28.48 1.00
CA GLN A 188 -7.23 -28.62 -0.25
C GLN A 188 -6.85 -29.88 -1.03
N LYS A 189 -5.57 -30.24 -1.10
CA LYS A 189 -5.13 -31.47 -1.77
C LYS A 189 -5.73 -32.69 -1.08
N GLU A 190 -5.67 -32.73 0.25
CA GLU A 190 -6.25 -33.83 1.04
C GLU A 190 -7.76 -33.96 0.80
N CYS A 191 -8.50 -32.84 0.77
CA CYS A 191 -9.92 -32.84 0.43
C CYS A 191 -10.19 -33.46 -0.94
N ILE A 192 -9.41 -33.06 -1.96
CA ILE A 192 -9.56 -33.56 -3.33
C ILE A 192 -9.26 -35.06 -3.41
N GLU A 193 -8.22 -35.53 -2.72
CA GLU A 193 -7.83 -36.94 -2.70
C GLU A 193 -8.90 -37.81 -2.01
N ASN A 194 -9.44 -37.35 -0.87
CA ASN A 194 -10.50 -38.05 -0.14
C ASN A 194 -11.81 -38.10 -0.94
N CYS A 195 -12.21 -37.01 -1.60
CA CYS A 195 -13.38 -37.00 -2.50
C CYS A 195 -13.25 -38.04 -3.61
N LYS A 196 -12.09 -38.09 -4.30
CA LYS A 196 -11.84 -39.07 -5.37
C LYS A 196 -11.90 -40.50 -4.88
N TYR A 197 -11.33 -40.79 -3.70
CA TYR A 197 -11.38 -42.12 -3.11
C TYR A 197 -12.82 -42.56 -2.81
N ASN A 198 -13.63 -41.67 -2.26
CA ASN A 198 -15.03 -41.94 -1.92
C ASN A 198 -15.90 -42.14 -3.18
N GLU A 199 -15.66 -41.37 -4.25
CA GLU A 199 -16.34 -41.56 -5.55
C GLU A 199 -16.05 -42.94 -6.17
N ILE A 200 -14.78 -43.37 -6.17
CA ILE A 200 -14.37 -44.67 -6.71
C ILE A 200 -15.00 -45.82 -5.92
N ASN A 201 -14.94 -45.77 -4.59
CA ASN A 201 -15.50 -46.82 -3.74
C ASN A 201 -17.04 -46.92 -3.83
N ASN A 202 -17.73 -45.80 -4.01
CA ASN A 202 -19.18 -45.81 -4.22
C ASN A 202 -19.55 -46.41 -5.58
N THR A 203 -18.71 -46.22 -6.60
CA THR A 203 -18.91 -46.80 -7.93
C THR A 203 -18.71 -48.32 -7.91
N ILE A 204 -17.69 -48.82 -7.19
CA ILE A 204 -17.41 -50.26 -7.06
C ILE A 204 -18.55 -50.99 -6.30
N LYS A 205 -19.06 -50.38 -5.21
CA LYS A 205 -20.19 -50.96 -4.46
C LYS A 205 -21.48 -51.08 -5.27
N GLN A 206 -21.70 -50.19 -6.25
CA GLN A 206 -22.85 -50.27 -7.14
C GLN A 206 -22.71 -51.37 -8.21
N THR A 207 -21.49 -51.69 -8.63
CA THR A 207 -21.25 -52.80 -9.58
C THR A 207 -21.31 -54.18 -8.95
N ASP A 208 -21.05 -54.31 -7.65
CA ASP A 208 -21.11 -55.59 -6.92
C ASP A 208 -22.52 -55.96 -6.39
N SER A 209 -23.54 -55.12 -6.63
CA SER A 209 -24.95 -55.37 -6.25
C SER A 209 -25.85 -55.84 -7.40
N PHE A 210 -25.27 -56.30 -8.52
CA PHE A 210 -26.00 -56.85 -9.68
C PHE A 210 -25.69 -58.34 -9.90
#